data_AF-A0A327NXQ0-F1
#
_entry.id   AF-A0A327NXQ0-F1
#
_cell.length_a   1.000
_cell.length_b   1.000
_cell.length_c   1.000
_cell.angle_alpha   90.00
_cell.angle_beta   90.00
_cell.angle_gamma   90.00
#
_symmetry.space_group_name_H-M   'P 1'
#
loop_
_entity.id
_entity.type
_entity.pdbx_description
1 polymer ?
#
loop_
_entity_poly.entity_id
_entity_poly.type
_entity_poly.pdbx_seq_one_letter_code
_entity_poly.pdbx_strand_id
1 'polypeptide(L)'
;MLTTRSFWLKFFEVLCLIVVLIGLMQISEPLSRWQFETVNDWSKSLPLLAGMLVISFGITYGWERSGKGNQLHGIIQTTIAFYVAYSITGYGAAKVLKTQFQPPNYVLETPIKDLSGFWLTWTYYGYSQTMAYILGWTQILGCILLLFRRTRLIGIFVLLPVMVNIDLIDHFYEISPLAYYNALHYTFLLFFLLALDYDKLKVAFLSYQEKVSMNGRTILLNVVRILVIGLSFWRIASLRDSFEPKTKLNGVWQIETMTRNNKVVSIAAPSDSAWSKLYFEWRYGCLFKYNPDKFQKQDLHGQYKLDEKAKIIRVNFPKETGEPGDSLRASYTFLNDSTLSMQGRYKQDSLTLKLRKLI
;
A
#
# COMPACT_ATOMS: atom_id res chain seq x y z
N MET A 1 9.42 -9.81 42.42
CA MET A 1 9.17 -11.26 42.32
C MET A 1 9.29 -11.68 40.86
N LEU A 2 10.46 -12.17 40.44
CA LEU A 2 10.75 -12.68 39.08
C LEU A 2 11.52 -14.01 39.20
N THR A 3 11.13 -14.81 40.19
CA THR A 3 11.76 -16.09 40.52
C THR A 3 11.03 -17.17 39.75
N THR A 4 11.76 -17.86 38.87
CA THR A 4 11.38 -18.91 37.91
C THR A 4 10.58 -18.45 36.68
N ARG A 5 11.28 -18.00 35.64
CA ARG A 5 10.73 -17.92 34.29
C ARG A 5 10.25 -19.32 33.86
N SER A 6 8.97 -19.41 33.50
CA SER A 6 8.25 -20.63 33.12
C SER A 6 9.02 -21.46 32.10
N PHE A 7 8.93 -22.79 32.20
CA PHE A 7 9.44 -23.74 31.21
C PHE A 7 9.08 -23.34 29.77
N TRP A 8 7.84 -22.87 29.56
CA TRP A 8 7.35 -22.44 28.25
C TRP A 8 8.10 -21.23 27.69
N LEU A 9 8.55 -20.31 28.54
CA LEU A 9 9.35 -19.17 28.08
C LEU A 9 10.70 -19.63 27.56
N LYS A 10 11.36 -20.54 28.28
CA LYS A 10 12.62 -21.15 27.85
C LYS A 10 12.44 -21.89 26.53
N PHE A 11 11.33 -22.63 26.38
CA PHE A 11 10.95 -23.29 25.14
C PHE A 11 10.84 -22.33 23.96
N PHE A 12 10.10 -21.23 24.09
CA PHE A 12 9.96 -20.26 23.00
C PHE A 12 11.26 -19.52 22.69
N GLU A 13 12.08 -19.22 23.69
CA GLU A 13 13.41 -18.63 23.47
C GLU A 13 14.33 -19.57 22.69
N VAL A 14 14.35 -20.87 23.03
CA VAL A 14 15.10 -21.87 22.27
C VAL A 14 14.55 -22.03 20.85
N LEU A 15 13.23 -22.06 20.69
CA LEU A 15 12.61 -22.14 19.36
C LEU A 15 13.01 -20.94 18.50
N CYS A 16 12.97 -19.72 19.05
CA CYS A 16 13.42 -18.52 18.35
C CYS A 16 14.92 -18.55 18.05
N LEU A 17 15.73 -19.15 18.91
CA LEU A 17 17.16 -19.34 18.64
C LEU A 17 17.39 -20.29 17.45
N ILE A 18 16.63 -21.39 17.34
CA ILE A 18 16.70 -22.28 16.18
C ILE A 18 16.28 -21.53 14.91
N VAL A 19 15.21 -20.73 14.98
CA VAL A 19 14.76 -19.86 13.89
C VAL A 19 15.88 -18.90 13.45
N VAL A 20 16.59 -18.27 14.40
CA VAL A 20 17.77 -17.44 14.12
C VAL A 20 18.88 -18.23 13.41
N LEU A 21 19.18 -19.45 13.86
CA LEU A 21 20.22 -20.29 13.25
C LEU A 21 19.85 -20.67 11.81
N ILE A 22 18.59 -21.01 11.54
CA ILE A 22 18.09 -21.24 10.19
C ILE A 22 18.25 -19.97 9.35
N GLY A 23 17.87 -18.81 9.89
CA GLY A 23 18.03 -17.54 9.22
C GLY A 23 19.48 -17.19 8.86
N LEU A 24 20.45 -17.53 9.72
CA LEU A 24 21.88 -17.34 9.43
C LEU A 24 22.40 -18.22 8.29
N MET A 25 21.77 -19.37 8.04
CA MET A 25 22.15 -20.25 6.92
C MET A 25 21.86 -19.64 5.54
N GLN A 26 21.02 -18.60 5.46
CA GLN A 26 20.68 -17.91 4.21
C GLN A 26 21.86 -17.20 3.53
N ILE A 27 23.01 -17.07 4.22
CA ILE A 27 24.26 -16.55 3.63
C ILE A 27 24.74 -17.44 2.46
N SER A 28 24.38 -18.73 2.48
CA SER A 28 24.67 -19.68 1.41
C SER A 28 23.50 -19.79 0.45
N GLU A 29 23.72 -19.51 -0.83
CA GLU A 29 22.69 -19.57 -1.87
C GLU A 29 22.02 -20.97 -1.95
N PRO A 30 22.75 -22.10 -1.97
CA PRO A 30 22.14 -23.43 -1.93
C PRO A 30 21.20 -23.65 -0.73
N LEU A 31 21.61 -23.19 0.46
CA LEU A 31 20.79 -23.32 1.67
C LEU A 31 19.56 -22.42 1.60
N SER A 32 19.70 -21.18 1.11
CA SER A 32 18.56 -20.28 0.92
C SER A 32 17.53 -20.84 -0.06
N ARG A 33 17.97 -21.47 -1.16
CA ARG A 33 17.05 -22.11 -2.12
C ARG A 33 16.33 -23.30 -1.50
N TRP A 34 17.06 -24.17 -0.80
CA TRP A 34 16.47 -25.31 -0.09
C TRP A 34 15.45 -24.88 0.97
N GLN A 35 15.74 -23.81 1.73
CA GLN A 35 14.80 -23.23 2.68
C GLN A 35 13.54 -22.71 1.99
N PHE A 36 13.70 -21.99 0.87
CA PHE A 36 12.59 -21.47 0.10
C PHE A 36 11.68 -22.57 -0.44
N GLU A 37 12.24 -23.62 -1.01
CA GLU A 37 11.49 -24.80 -1.44
C GLU A 37 10.77 -25.47 -0.27
N THR A 38 11.43 -25.56 0.88
CA THR A 38 10.86 -26.19 2.08
C THR A 38 9.69 -25.39 2.64
N VAL A 39 9.78 -24.06 2.66
CA VAL A 39 8.72 -23.18 3.18
C VAL A 39 7.47 -23.20 2.27
N ASN A 40 7.66 -23.36 0.96
CA ASN A 40 6.55 -23.42 0.01
C ASN A 40 5.96 -24.83 -0.18
N ASP A 41 6.55 -25.86 0.44
CA ASP A 41 6.08 -27.25 0.33
C ASP A 41 5.68 -27.78 1.72
N TRP A 42 4.37 -27.95 1.92
CA TRP A 42 3.81 -28.39 3.20
C TRP A 42 4.30 -29.78 3.63
N SER A 43 4.66 -30.63 2.68
CA SER A 43 5.20 -31.97 2.95
C SER A 43 6.60 -31.92 3.56
N LYS A 44 7.36 -30.86 3.29
CA LYS A 44 8.71 -30.62 3.83
C LYS A 44 8.68 -29.71 5.07
N SER A 45 7.78 -28.72 5.10
CA SER A 45 7.70 -27.75 6.20
C SER A 45 7.18 -28.39 7.50
N LEU A 46 6.18 -29.28 7.44
CA LEU A 46 5.62 -29.93 8.63
C LEU A 46 6.63 -30.79 9.40
N PRO A 47 7.39 -31.72 8.78
CA PRO A 47 8.42 -32.47 9.47
C PRO A 47 9.51 -31.59 10.08
N LEU A 48 9.90 -30.51 9.38
CA LEU A 48 10.90 -29.57 9.88
C LEU A 48 10.40 -28.86 11.14
N LEU A 49 9.17 -28.35 11.11
CA LEU A 49 8.53 -27.72 12.26
C LEU A 49 8.43 -28.70 13.44
N ALA A 50 7.99 -29.93 13.20
CA ALA A 50 7.93 -30.97 14.23
C ALA A 50 9.32 -31.23 14.83
N GLY A 51 10.36 -31.36 13.99
CA GLY A 51 11.74 -31.51 14.43
C GLY A 51 12.23 -30.34 15.28
N MET A 52 11.94 -29.10 14.87
CA MET A 52 12.27 -27.89 15.63
C MET A 52 11.60 -27.88 17.01
N LEU A 53 10.32 -28.28 17.10
CA LEU A 53 9.60 -28.36 18.37
C LEU A 53 10.20 -29.42 19.30
N VAL A 54 10.53 -30.60 18.77
CA VAL A 54 11.16 -31.70 19.55
C VAL A 54 12.55 -31.29 20.05
N ILE A 55 13.39 -30.72 19.18
CA ILE A 55 14.72 -30.23 19.56
C ILE A 55 14.60 -29.12 20.60
N SER A 56 13.68 -28.18 20.41
CA SER A 56 13.44 -27.09 21.36
C SER A 56 13.05 -27.61 22.74
N PHE A 57 12.17 -28.61 22.78
CA PHE A 57 11.75 -29.26 24.03
C PHE A 57 12.94 -29.95 24.73
N GLY A 58 13.75 -30.71 23.98
CA GLY A 58 14.92 -31.40 24.53
C GLY A 58 15.96 -30.45 25.11
N ILE A 59 16.31 -29.38 24.39
CA ILE A 59 17.24 -28.35 24.87
C ILE A 59 16.68 -27.65 26.10
N THR A 60 15.39 -27.31 26.10
CA THR A 60 14.72 -26.65 27.22
C THR A 60 14.72 -27.51 28.47
N TYR A 61 14.46 -28.82 28.31
CA TYR A 61 14.50 -29.77 29.41
C TYR A 61 15.90 -29.91 30.02
N GLY A 62 16.94 -29.96 29.18
CA GLY A 62 18.34 -29.93 29.64
C GLY A 62 18.69 -28.61 30.35
N TRP A 63 18.20 -27.48 29.84
CA TRP A 63 18.37 -26.18 30.46
C TRP A 63 17.70 -26.12 31.83
N GLU A 64 16.47 -26.63 31.99
CA GLU A 64 15.76 -26.69 33.28
C GLU A 64 16.60 -27.38 34.36
N ARG A 65 17.28 -28.46 34.01
CA ARG A 65 18.14 -29.23 34.93
C ARG A 65 19.50 -28.62 35.21
N SER A 66 19.98 -27.73 34.34
CA SER A 66 21.34 -27.16 34.45
C SER A 66 21.50 -26.11 35.55
N GLY A 67 20.41 -25.54 36.08
CA GLY A 67 20.44 -24.44 37.06
C GLY A 67 20.93 -23.08 36.53
N LYS A 68 21.36 -22.97 35.26
CA LYS A 68 21.95 -21.75 34.65
C LYS A 68 20.91 -20.75 34.10
N GLY A 69 19.74 -20.65 34.72
CA GLY A 69 18.55 -19.94 34.21
C GLY A 69 18.80 -18.52 33.69
N ASN A 70 19.17 -17.59 34.57
CA ASN A 70 19.18 -16.16 34.24
C ASN A 70 20.25 -15.75 33.21
N GLN A 71 21.40 -16.44 33.17
CA GLN A 71 22.46 -16.12 32.22
C GLN A 71 22.06 -16.47 30.79
N LEU A 72 21.45 -17.66 30.59
CA LEU A 72 21.06 -18.15 29.27
C LEU A 72 19.91 -17.32 28.65
N HIS A 73 18.93 -16.90 29.45
CA HIS A 73 17.91 -15.94 29.01
C HIS A 73 18.56 -14.68 28.41
N GLY A 74 19.50 -14.08 29.15
CA GLY A 74 20.17 -12.86 28.72
C GLY A 74 21.00 -13.01 27.45
N ILE A 75 21.61 -14.20 27.24
CA ILE A 75 22.38 -14.51 26.04
C ILE A 75 21.45 -14.69 24.85
N ILE A 76 20.43 -15.56 24.95
CA ILE A 76 19.51 -15.87 23.85
C ILE A 76 18.82 -14.60 23.34
N GLN A 77 18.28 -13.78 24.26
CA GLN A 77 17.62 -12.52 23.90
C GLN A 77 18.57 -11.54 23.21
N THR A 78 19.84 -11.49 23.64
CA THR A 78 20.84 -10.66 22.97
C THR A 78 21.20 -11.21 21.59
N THR A 79 21.34 -12.52 21.43
CA THR A 79 21.60 -13.16 20.13
C THR A 79 20.47 -12.88 19.13
N ILE A 80 19.20 -13.03 19.54
CA ILE A 80 18.04 -12.71 18.71
C ILE A 80 18.07 -11.23 18.30
N ALA A 81 18.28 -10.31 19.25
CA ALA A 81 18.36 -8.88 18.96
C ALA A 81 19.49 -8.54 17.99
N PHE A 82 20.65 -9.19 18.12
CA PHE A 82 21.81 -8.96 17.26
C PHE A 82 21.57 -9.49 15.85
N TYR A 83 20.96 -10.67 15.72
CA TYR A 83 20.56 -11.22 14.44
C TYR A 83 19.56 -10.31 13.70
N VAL A 84 18.48 -9.90 14.38
CA VAL A 84 17.48 -9.01 13.80
C VAL A 84 18.10 -7.67 13.40
N ALA A 85 18.96 -7.10 14.26
CA ALA A 85 19.65 -5.86 13.97
C ALA A 85 20.56 -5.99 12.74
N TYR A 86 21.35 -7.06 12.64
CA TYR A 86 22.21 -7.33 11.49
C TYR A 86 21.40 -7.43 10.19
N SER A 87 20.36 -8.27 10.18
CA SER A 87 19.56 -8.52 8.98
C SER A 87 18.83 -7.26 8.51
N ILE A 88 18.12 -6.56 9.39
CA ILE A 88 17.38 -5.34 9.03
C ILE A 88 18.34 -4.21 8.64
N THR A 89 19.50 -4.07 9.29
CA THR A 89 20.52 -3.09 8.90
C THR A 89 20.99 -3.32 7.47
N GLY A 90 21.13 -4.58 7.02
CA GLY A 90 21.46 -4.90 5.62
C GLY A 90 20.44 -4.33 4.64
N TYR A 91 19.14 -4.53 4.90
CA TYR A 91 18.07 -3.97 4.08
C TYR A 91 17.97 -2.44 4.17
N GLY A 92 18.23 -1.84 5.33
CA GLY A 92 18.28 -0.40 5.51
C GLY A 92 19.45 0.23 4.75
N ALA A 93 20.64 -0.38 4.85
CA ALA A 93 21.83 0.01 4.12
C ALA A 93 21.63 -0.09 2.61
N ALA A 94 20.94 -1.13 2.12
CA ALA A 94 20.61 -1.26 0.70
C ALA A 94 19.79 -0.07 0.15
N LYS A 95 18.91 0.51 0.97
CA LYS A 95 18.16 1.73 0.61
C LYS A 95 19.06 2.97 0.60
N VAL A 96 19.93 3.10 1.61
CA VAL A 96 20.85 4.25 1.73
C VAL A 96 21.92 4.24 0.65
N LEU A 97 22.46 3.06 0.31
CA LEU A 97 23.50 2.86 -0.71
C LEU A 97 22.95 2.76 -2.13
N LYS A 98 21.64 3.02 -2.33
CA LYS A 98 20.96 3.01 -3.64
C LYS A 98 21.04 1.67 -4.38
N THR A 99 21.18 0.56 -3.67
CA THR A 99 21.07 -0.77 -4.28
C THR A 99 19.61 -1.25 -4.35
N GLN A 100 18.71 -0.59 -3.62
CA GLN A 100 17.25 -0.72 -3.77
C GLN A 100 16.64 0.50 -4.48
N PHE A 101 15.45 0.30 -5.05
CA PHE A 101 14.63 1.32 -5.72
C PHE A 101 15.28 1.95 -6.95
N GLN A 102 16.04 1.14 -7.71
CA GLN A 102 16.63 1.52 -9.00
C GLN A 102 15.97 0.71 -10.12
N PRO A 103 14.79 1.13 -10.62
CA PRO A 103 14.18 0.51 -11.78
C PRO A 103 15.08 0.71 -13.02
N PRO A 104 15.24 -0.31 -13.87
CA PRO A 104 15.97 -0.17 -15.12
C PRO A 104 15.19 0.71 -16.12
N ASN A 105 15.89 1.32 -17.08
CA ASN A 105 15.28 2.29 -18.00
C ASN A 105 14.08 1.73 -18.80
N TYR A 106 14.12 0.46 -19.19
CA TYR A 106 12.99 -0.16 -19.90
C TYR A 106 11.71 -0.23 -19.05
N VAL A 107 11.83 -0.32 -17.72
CA VAL A 107 10.68 -0.24 -16.79
C VAL A 107 10.16 1.19 -16.72
N LEU A 108 11.05 2.18 -16.71
CA LEU A 108 10.67 3.60 -16.70
C LEU A 108 9.96 4.04 -18.00
N GLU A 109 10.25 3.39 -19.12
CA GLU A 109 9.56 3.61 -20.40
C GLU A 109 8.25 2.83 -20.50
N THR A 110 8.00 1.87 -19.61
CA THR A 110 6.75 1.10 -19.60
C THR A 110 5.60 1.95 -19.05
N PRO A 111 4.42 1.96 -19.69
CA PRO A 111 3.25 2.65 -19.14
C PRO A 111 2.90 2.15 -17.74
N ILE A 112 2.56 3.06 -16.83
CA ILE A 112 2.26 2.73 -15.41
C ILE A 112 1.22 1.63 -15.26
N LYS A 113 0.20 1.62 -16.13
CA LYS A 113 -0.87 0.61 -16.14
C LYS A 113 -0.39 -0.82 -16.42
N ASP A 114 0.79 -0.97 -17.03
CA ASP A 114 1.36 -2.24 -17.46
C ASP A 114 2.50 -2.70 -16.51
N LEU A 115 2.80 -1.92 -15.46
CA LEU A 115 3.80 -2.27 -14.45
C LEU A 115 3.27 -3.34 -13.49
N SER A 116 4.12 -4.30 -13.12
CA SER A 116 3.87 -5.21 -12.00
C SER A 116 3.87 -4.45 -10.66
N GLY A 117 3.28 -5.03 -9.61
CA GLY A 117 3.31 -4.44 -8.26
C GLY A 117 4.73 -4.18 -7.75
N PHE A 118 5.66 -5.09 -8.05
CA PHE A 118 7.10 -4.91 -7.81
C PHE A 118 7.66 -3.65 -8.46
N TRP A 119 7.52 -3.53 -9.78
CA TRP A 119 8.09 -2.41 -10.52
C TRP A 119 7.39 -1.09 -10.21
N LEU A 120 6.10 -1.12 -9.93
CA LEU A 120 5.35 0.04 -9.45
C LEU A 120 5.92 0.55 -8.13
N THR A 121 6.16 -0.36 -7.18
CA THR A 121 6.74 -0.05 -5.87
C THR A 121 8.18 0.47 -5.99
N TRP A 122 9.01 -0.19 -6.79
CA TRP A 122 10.40 0.24 -7.05
C TRP A 122 10.46 1.61 -7.71
N THR A 123 9.56 1.89 -8.65
CA THR A 123 9.47 3.19 -9.33
C THR A 123 8.96 4.28 -8.39
N TYR A 124 7.93 3.99 -7.58
CA TYR A 124 7.37 4.93 -6.61
C TYR A 124 8.41 5.37 -5.55
N TYR A 125 9.07 4.42 -4.90
CA TYR A 125 10.11 4.74 -3.91
C TYR A 125 11.39 5.28 -4.57
N GLY A 126 11.68 4.89 -5.82
CA GLY A 126 12.80 5.41 -6.59
C GLY A 126 12.65 6.87 -7.02
N TYR A 127 11.40 7.35 -7.18
CA TYR A 127 11.12 8.75 -7.51
C TYR A 127 11.64 9.72 -6.45
N SER A 128 11.52 9.39 -5.16
CA SER A 128 11.97 10.22 -4.05
C SER A 128 13.08 9.56 -3.25
N GLN A 129 14.33 9.87 -3.61
CA GLN A 129 15.51 9.36 -2.90
C GLN A 129 15.51 9.76 -1.41
N THR A 130 14.99 10.94 -1.08
CA THR A 130 14.84 11.40 0.30
C THR A 130 13.95 10.47 1.12
N MET A 131 12.83 10.01 0.55
CA MET A 131 11.95 9.06 1.23
C MET A 131 12.65 7.71 1.46
N ALA A 132 13.37 7.22 0.45
CA ALA A 132 14.17 6.00 0.58
C ALA A 132 15.23 6.11 1.70
N TYR A 133 15.90 7.26 1.81
CA TYR A 133 16.86 7.52 2.88
C TYR A 133 16.20 7.58 4.27
N ILE A 134 15.05 8.24 4.41
CA ILE A 134 14.33 8.29 5.69
C ILE A 134 13.98 6.86 6.15
N LEU A 135 13.46 6.03 5.24
CA LEU A 135 13.14 4.63 5.55
C LEU A 135 14.40 3.84 5.95
N GLY A 136 15.47 3.93 5.15
CA GLY A 136 16.72 3.22 5.43
C GLY A 136 17.37 3.64 6.75
N TRP A 137 17.45 4.94 7.03
CA TRP A 137 17.99 5.45 8.29
C TRP A 137 17.11 5.14 9.49
N THR A 138 15.78 5.10 9.33
CA THR A 138 14.87 4.67 10.41
C THR A 138 15.11 3.20 10.77
N GLN A 139 15.31 2.33 9.77
CA GLN A 139 15.70 0.94 10.00
C GLN A 139 17.04 0.84 10.74
N ILE A 140 18.08 1.55 10.25
CA ILE A 140 19.42 1.53 10.87
C ILE A 140 19.39 2.07 12.30
N LEU A 141 18.75 3.21 12.55
CA LEU A 141 18.61 3.81 13.87
C LEU A 141 17.87 2.87 14.83
N GLY A 142 16.76 2.29 14.38
CA GLY A 142 16.01 1.28 15.13
C GLY A 142 16.88 0.09 15.52
N CYS A 143 17.71 -0.42 14.59
CA CYS A 143 18.66 -1.49 14.84
C CYS A 143 19.77 -1.10 15.83
N ILE A 144 20.34 0.10 15.72
CA ILE A 144 21.34 0.60 16.68
C ILE A 144 20.74 0.61 18.09
N LEU A 145 19.52 1.12 18.25
CA LEU A 145 18.81 1.12 19.52
C LEU A 145 18.50 -0.30 20.02
N LEU A 146 18.20 -1.23 19.12
CA LEU A 146 17.91 -2.65 19.43
C LEU A 146 19.11 -3.37 20.07
N LEU A 147 20.34 -3.01 19.70
CA LEU A 147 21.58 -3.63 20.18
C LEU A 147 21.82 -3.39 21.67
N PHE A 148 21.47 -2.21 22.19
CA PHE A 148 21.70 -1.88 23.60
C PHE A 148 20.49 -2.27 24.45
N ARG A 149 20.70 -3.09 25.48
CA ARG A 149 19.65 -3.55 26.41
C ARG A 149 18.81 -2.41 27.01
N ARG A 150 19.39 -1.23 27.20
CA ARG A 150 18.71 -0.04 27.76
C ARG A 150 17.75 0.61 26.77
N THR A 151 18.08 0.61 25.48
CA THR A 151 17.28 1.26 24.42
C THR A 151 16.49 0.27 23.57
N ARG A 152 16.63 -1.03 23.82
CA ARG A 152 16.03 -2.10 23.01
C ARG A 152 14.54 -1.90 22.77
N LEU A 153 13.79 -1.58 23.81
CA LEU A 153 12.34 -1.38 23.71
C LEU A 153 11.98 -0.23 22.75
N ILE A 154 12.75 0.86 22.79
CA ILE A 154 12.60 1.99 21.85
C ILE A 154 12.91 1.52 20.43
N GLY A 155 14.01 0.77 20.24
CA GLY A 155 14.35 0.18 18.96
C GLY A 155 13.23 -0.69 18.39
N ILE A 156 12.59 -1.52 19.22
CA ILE A 156 11.44 -2.34 18.83
C ILE A 156 10.26 -1.47 18.38
N PHE A 157 9.92 -0.41 19.13
CA PHE A 157 8.82 0.51 18.76
C PHE A 157 9.10 1.32 17.48
N VAL A 158 10.37 1.59 17.17
CA VAL A 158 10.77 2.20 15.89
C VAL A 158 10.68 1.19 14.74
N LEU A 159 11.16 -0.04 14.95
CA LEU A 159 11.25 -1.06 13.91
C LEU A 159 9.91 -1.72 13.57
N LEU A 160 9.07 -2.04 14.55
CA LEU A 160 7.83 -2.80 14.31
C LEU A 160 6.89 -2.12 13.30
N PRO A 161 6.56 -0.82 13.40
CA PRO A 161 5.70 -0.17 12.41
C PRO A 161 6.30 -0.20 11.00
N VAL A 162 7.63 -0.04 10.90
CA VAL A 162 8.35 -0.07 9.62
C VAL A 162 8.31 -1.47 9.03
N MET A 163 8.61 -2.49 9.81
CA MET A 163 8.64 -3.89 9.35
C MET A 163 7.24 -4.40 9.00
N VAL A 164 6.21 -4.09 9.79
CA VAL A 164 4.82 -4.41 9.45
C VAL A 164 4.40 -3.72 8.16
N ASN A 165 4.81 -2.47 7.92
CA ASN A 165 4.52 -1.80 6.66
C ASN A 165 5.22 -2.45 5.47
N ILE A 166 6.48 -2.90 5.65
CA ILE A 166 7.21 -3.67 4.64
C ILE A 166 6.49 -4.99 4.35
N ASP A 167 6.05 -5.73 5.36
CA ASP A 167 5.28 -6.98 5.18
C ASP A 167 4.01 -6.76 4.35
N LEU A 168 3.28 -5.67 4.63
CA LEU A 168 2.07 -5.32 3.88
C LEU A 168 2.40 -4.97 2.43
N ILE A 169 3.45 -4.19 2.18
CA ILE A 169 3.88 -3.84 0.83
C ILE A 169 4.31 -5.11 0.07
N ASP A 170 5.14 -5.93 0.69
CA ASP A 170 5.67 -7.15 0.10
C ASP A 170 4.54 -8.13 -0.29
N HIS A 171 3.50 -8.22 0.54
CA HIS A 171 2.33 -9.05 0.28
C HIS A 171 1.42 -8.47 -0.82
N PHE A 172 0.93 -7.23 -0.65
CA PHE A 172 -0.10 -6.66 -1.53
C PHE A 172 0.43 -6.20 -2.89
N TYR A 173 1.74 -5.96 -3.01
CA TYR A 173 2.39 -5.61 -4.27
C TYR A 173 3.20 -6.76 -4.87
N GLU A 174 3.10 -7.97 -4.31
CA GLU A 174 3.72 -9.19 -4.83
C GLU A 174 5.23 -9.01 -5.14
N ILE A 175 5.98 -8.47 -4.17
CA ILE A 175 7.36 -8.02 -4.39
C ILE A 175 8.29 -9.20 -4.72
N SER A 176 8.56 -10.06 -3.73
CA SER A 176 9.34 -11.27 -3.89
C SER A 176 9.00 -12.18 -2.73
N PRO A 177 8.65 -13.46 -2.95
CA PRO A 177 8.29 -14.34 -1.85
C PRO A 177 9.44 -14.53 -0.84
N LEU A 178 10.70 -14.52 -1.29
CA LEU A 178 11.87 -14.61 -0.40
C LEU A 178 12.00 -13.35 0.48
N ALA A 179 11.85 -12.16 -0.10
CA ALA A 179 11.89 -10.91 0.66
C ALA A 179 10.76 -10.85 1.69
N TYR A 180 9.55 -11.23 1.28
CA TYR A 180 8.37 -11.27 2.13
C TYR A 180 8.55 -12.22 3.33
N TYR A 181 9.01 -13.45 3.10
CA TYR A 181 9.24 -14.40 4.19
C TYR A 181 10.33 -13.95 5.15
N ASN A 182 11.38 -13.28 4.65
CA ASN A 182 12.41 -12.68 5.50
C ASN A 182 11.87 -11.52 6.33
N ALA A 183 11.07 -10.65 5.74
CA ALA A 183 10.42 -9.55 6.45
C ALA A 183 9.51 -10.06 7.58
N LEU A 184 8.65 -11.06 7.29
CA LEU A 184 7.80 -11.71 8.29
C LEU A 184 8.61 -12.35 9.41
N HIS A 185 9.73 -13.00 9.07
CA HIS A 185 10.64 -13.61 10.02
C HIS A 185 11.19 -12.58 11.01
N TYR A 186 11.67 -11.42 10.52
CA TYR A 186 12.20 -10.37 11.40
C TYR A 186 11.08 -9.71 12.22
N THR A 187 9.91 -9.47 11.61
CA THR A 187 8.72 -8.96 12.30
C THR A 187 8.31 -9.87 13.45
N PHE A 188 8.28 -11.19 13.22
CA PHE A 188 7.98 -12.18 14.25
C PHE A 188 8.98 -12.12 15.41
N LEU A 189 10.29 -12.06 15.13
CA LEU A 189 11.31 -11.96 16.17
C LEU A 189 11.22 -10.63 16.96
N LEU A 190 10.83 -9.53 16.32
CA LEU A 190 10.57 -8.25 17.00
C LEU A 190 9.36 -8.33 17.92
N PHE A 191 8.26 -8.96 17.48
CA PHE A 191 7.09 -9.22 18.33
C PHE A 191 7.44 -10.14 19.49
N PHE A 192 8.25 -11.17 19.25
CA PHE A 192 8.76 -12.04 20.31
C PHE A 192 9.53 -11.22 21.35
N LEU A 193 10.51 -10.41 20.93
CA LEU A 193 11.26 -9.54 21.84
C LEU A 193 10.35 -8.56 22.61
N LEU A 194 9.31 -8.01 21.96
CA LEU A 194 8.32 -7.15 22.62
C LEU A 194 7.54 -7.92 23.69
N ALA A 195 7.12 -9.15 23.39
CA ALA A 195 6.34 -9.99 24.29
C ALA A 195 7.12 -10.35 25.57
N LEU A 196 8.46 -10.42 25.50
CA LEU A 196 9.31 -10.62 26.68
C LEU A 196 9.26 -9.46 27.68
N ASP A 197 8.90 -8.27 27.22
CA ASP A 197 8.71 -7.08 28.04
C ASP A 197 7.22 -6.80 28.35
N TYR A 198 6.31 -7.73 28.04
CA TYR A 198 4.86 -7.56 28.20
C TYR A 198 4.44 -7.12 29.62
N ASP A 199 4.99 -7.73 30.67
CA ASP A 199 4.66 -7.34 32.05
C ASP A 199 5.07 -5.90 32.35
N LYS A 200 6.23 -5.47 31.83
CA LYS A 200 6.70 -4.09 31.99
C LYS A 200 5.82 -3.13 31.22
N LEU A 201 5.38 -3.50 30.02
CA LEU A 201 4.47 -2.71 29.19
C LEU A 201 3.09 -2.60 29.85
N LYS A 202 2.57 -3.71 30.38
CA LYS A 202 1.32 -3.75 31.15
C LYS A 202 1.41 -2.80 32.34
N VAL A 203 2.50 -2.81 33.08
CA VAL A 203 2.69 -1.84 34.17
C VAL A 203 2.81 -0.42 33.61
N ALA A 204 3.66 -0.16 32.62
CA ALA A 204 3.88 1.20 32.09
C ALA A 204 2.59 1.85 31.53
N PHE A 205 1.76 1.09 30.83
CA PHE A 205 0.56 1.60 30.16
C PHE A 205 -0.75 1.39 30.93
N LEU A 206 -0.83 0.35 31.77
CA LEU A 206 -2.08 -0.06 32.43
C LEU A 206 -2.01 -0.03 33.97
N SER A 207 -0.87 0.35 34.57
CA SER A 207 -0.80 0.57 36.03
C SER A 207 -1.53 1.82 36.48
N TYR A 208 -1.75 2.78 35.57
CA TYR A 208 -2.58 3.94 35.85
C TYR A 208 -4.06 3.52 35.91
N GLN A 209 -4.53 3.23 37.11
CA GLN A 209 -5.93 2.98 37.39
C GLN A 209 -6.58 4.29 37.85
N GLU A 210 -7.07 5.09 36.90
CA GLU A 210 -8.01 6.14 37.25
C GLU A 210 -9.31 5.47 37.73
N LYS A 211 -9.84 5.85 38.89
CA LYS A 211 -11.16 5.38 39.33
C LYS A 211 -12.18 5.87 38.31
N VAL A 212 -12.59 4.99 37.40
CA VAL A 212 -13.63 5.28 36.42
C VAL A 212 -14.93 5.50 37.18
N SER A 213 -15.22 6.76 37.49
CA SER A 213 -16.54 7.13 38.02
C SER A 213 -17.52 7.14 36.85
N MET A 214 -18.51 6.26 36.90
CA MET A 214 -19.64 6.24 35.98
C MET A 214 -20.63 7.36 36.36
N ASN A 215 -20.14 8.61 36.40
CA ASN A 215 -20.98 9.79 36.58
C ASN A 215 -21.49 10.29 35.22
N GLY A 216 -22.52 11.13 35.23
CA GLY A 216 -23.12 11.67 34.00
C GLY A 216 -22.11 12.40 33.09
N ARG A 217 -21.06 13.00 33.67
CA ARG A 217 -19.98 13.66 32.91
C ARG A 217 -19.11 12.68 32.13
N THR A 218 -18.74 11.53 32.71
CA THR A 218 -17.97 10.50 32.01
C THR A 218 -18.76 9.90 30.86
N ILE A 219 -20.06 9.63 31.08
CA ILE A 219 -20.97 9.14 30.02
C ILE A 219 -21.07 10.18 28.90
N LEU A 220 -21.29 11.45 29.24
CA LEU A 220 -21.33 12.55 28.26
C LEU A 220 -20.04 12.62 27.44
N LEU A 221 -18.86 12.55 28.08
CA LEU A 221 -17.58 12.59 27.37
C LEU A 221 -17.38 11.38 26.43
N ASN A 222 -17.81 10.19 26.82
CA ASN A 222 -17.78 9.02 25.94
C ASN A 222 -18.73 9.17 24.75
N VAL A 223 -19.92 9.71 24.96
CA VAL A 223 -20.85 10.06 23.88
C VAL A 223 -20.20 11.10 22.96
N VAL A 224 -19.58 12.15 23.50
CA VAL A 224 -18.86 13.15 22.70
C VAL A 224 -17.72 12.52 21.88
N ARG A 225 -16.93 11.59 22.45
CA ARG A 225 -15.87 10.88 21.71
C ARG A 225 -16.43 10.09 20.52
N ILE A 226 -17.52 9.35 20.73
CA ILE A 226 -18.21 8.62 19.66
C ILE A 226 -18.77 9.60 18.63
N LEU A 227 -19.38 10.70 19.06
CA LEU A 227 -19.89 11.74 18.17
C LEU A 227 -18.78 12.40 17.36
N VAL A 228 -17.61 12.70 17.93
CA VAL A 228 -16.49 13.30 17.18
C VAL A 228 -16.02 12.38 16.05
N ILE A 229 -15.86 11.09 16.35
CA ILE A 229 -15.51 10.08 15.34
C ILE A 229 -16.64 9.97 14.31
N GLY A 230 -17.88 9.82 14.78
CA GLY A 230 -19.08 9.68 13.94
C GLY A 230 -19.31 10.88 13.02
N LEU A 231 -19.14 12.10 13.53
CA LEU A 231 -19.26 13.35 12.75
C LEU A 231 -18.16 13.44 11.68
N SER A 232 -16.97 12.92 11.95
CA SER A 232 -15.88 12.87 10.96
C SER A 232 -16.26 11.94 9.79
N PHE A 233 -16.79 10.76 10.09
CA PHE A 233 -17.30 9.85 9.06
C PHE A 233 -18.52 10.43 8.34
N TRP A 234 -19.47 11.01 9.09
CA TRP A 234 -20.67 11.62 8.53
C TRP A 234 -20.34 12.78 7.58
N ARG A 235 -19.39 13.65 7.94
CA ARG A 235 -18.94 14.75 7.07
C ARG A 235 -18.38 14.24 5.74
N ILE A 236 -17.58 13.18 5.77
CA ILE A 236 -17.05 12.60 4.53
C ILE A 236 -18.16 11.88 3.75
N ALA A 237 -19.10 11.22 4.42
CA ALA A 237 -20.25 10.59 3.78
C ALA A 237 -21.18 11.64 3.13
N SER A 238 -21.45 12.77 3.77
CA SER A 238 -22.25 13.85 3.18
C SER A 238 -21.56 14.51 1.99
N LEU A 239 -20.22 14.61 2.02
CA LEU A 239 -19.43 15.04 0.86
C LEU A 239 -19.46 14.01 -0.26
N ARG A 240 -19.48 12.70 0.06
CA ARG A 240 -19.61 11.64 -0.95
C ARG A 240 -20.89 11.82 -1.76
N ASP A 241 -22.01 12.13 -1.11
CA ASP A 241 -23.31 12.31 -1.76
C ASP A 241 -23.40 13.62 -2.56
N SER A 242 -22.44 14.54 -2.37
CA SER A 242 -22.33 15.76 -3.17
C SER A 242 -21.67 15.52 -4.54
N PHE A 243 -21.04 14.35 -4.76
CA PHE A 243 -20.49 14.01 -6.08
C PHE A 243 -21.58 13.44 -6.99
N GLU A 244 -21.57 13.85 -8.26
CA GLU A 244 -22.51 13.30 -9.24
C GLU A 244 -22.33 11.78 -9.37
N PRO A 245 -23.44 11.00 -9.36
CA PRO A 245 -23.36 9.56 -9.46
C PRO A 245 -22.83 9.13 -10.83
N LYS A 246 -22.24 7.93 -10.89
CA LYS A 246 -21.86 7.32 -12.18
C LYS A 246 -23.10 7.17 -13.06
N THR A 247 -23.07 7.78 -14.23
CA THR A 247 -24.08 7.67 -15.27
C THR A 247 -23.67 6.63 -16.31
N LYS A 248 -24.59 6.21 -17.19
CA LYS A 248 -24.25 5.31 -18.31
C LYS A 248 -23.22 5.90 -19.28
N LEU A 249 -23.09 7.22 -19.30
CA LEU A 249 -22.12 7.93 -20.14
C LEU A 249 -20.68 7.75 -19.62
N ASN A 250 -20.50 7.40 -18.34
CA ASN A 250 -19.17 7.25 -17.77
C ASN A 250 -18.35 6.17 -18.47
N GLY A 251 -17.11 6.51 -18.78
CA GLY A 251 -16.16 5.65 -19.47
C GLY A 251 -15.37 6.38 -20.54
N VAL A 252 -14.62 5.58 -21.30
CA VAL A 252 -13.78 6.05 -22.41
C VAL A 252 -14.48 5.72 -23.72
N TRP A 253 -14.62 6.73 -24.58
CA TRP A 253 -15.34 6.64 -25.85
C TRP A 253 -14.41 6.96 -27.02
N GLN A 254 -14.33 6.05 -27.97
CA GLN A 254 -13.68 6.24 -29.25
C GLN A 254 -14.65 6.92 -30.21
N ILE A 255 -14.19 7.91 -30.99
CA ILE A 255 -15.00 8.51 -32.05
C ILE A 255 -14.95 7.62 -33.29
N GLU A 256 -16.12 7.22 -33.80
CA GLU A 256 -16.27 6.49 -35.08
C GLU A 256 -16.53 7.46 -36.24
N THR A 257 -17.39 8.46 -36.01
CA THR A 257 -17.68 9.49 -37.01
C THR A 257 -17.84 10.84 -36.34
N MET A 258 -17.33 11.88 -36.99
CA MET A 258 -17.47 13.26 -36.58
C MET A 258 -17.90 14.11 -37.78
N THR A 259 -19.00 14.81 -37.64
CA THR A 259 -19.51 15.74 -38.65
C THR A 259 -19.61 17.11 -38.02
N ARG A 260 -18.95 18.12 -38.62
CA ARG A 260 -19.02 19.52 -38.19
C ARG A 260 -19.56 20.37 -39.32
N ASN A 261 -20.59 21.19 -39.07
CA ASN A 261 -21.27 22.00 -40.10
C ASN A 261 -21.69 21.16 -41.32
N ASN A 262 -22.26 19.98 -41.07
CA ASN A 262 -22.69 18.99 -42.06
C ASN A 262 -21.58 18.43 -42.96
N LYS A 263 -20.30 18.69 -42.66
CA LYS A 263 -19.13 18.10 -43.34
C LYS A 263 -18.49 17.05 -42.46
N VAL A 264 -18.21 15.88 -43.03
CA VAL A 264 -17.48 14.81 -42.33
C VAL A 264 -16.05 15.28 -42.09
N VAL A 265 -15.62 15.26 -40.84
CA VAL A 265 -14.24 15.57 -40.43
C VAL A 265 -13.47 14.26 -40.43
N SER A 266 -12.33 14.22 -41.12
CA SER A 266 -11.47 13.03 -41.11
C SER A 266 -10.87 12.82 -39.73
N ILE A 267 -11.03 11.61 -39.19
CA ILE A 267 -10.45 11.16 -37.91
C ILE A 267 -9.38 10.08 -38.11
N ALA A 268 -8.98 9.81 -39.36
CA ALA A 268 -8.05 8.73 -39.70
C ALA A 268 -6.62 8.99 -39.18
N ALA A 269 -6.26 10.25 -38.99
CA ALA A 269 -4.99 10.67 -38.40
C ALA A 269 -5.25 11.74 -37.32
N PRO A 270 -4.39 11.81 -36.27
CA PRO A 270 -4.47 12.89 -35.28
C PRO A 270 -4.42 14.26 -35.97
N SER A 271 -5.38 15.12 -35.68
CA SER A 271 -5.44 16.48 -36.21
C SER A 271 -6.01 17.43 -35.18
N ASP A 272 -5.67 18.70 -35.26
CA ASP A 272 -6.17 19.73 -34.32
C ASP A 272 -7.65 20.08 -34.56
N SER A 273 -8.25 19.54 -35.63
CA SER A 273 -9.64 19.79 -36.01
C SER A 273 -10.59 18.69 -35.58
N ALA A 274 -10.08 17.50 -35.24
CA ALA A 274 -10.87 16.32 -34.94
C ALA A 274 -10.48 15.69 -33.60
N TRP A 275 -11.48 15.40 -32.78
CA TRP A 275 -11.26 14.66 -31.54
C TRP A 275 -11.08 13.17 -31.87
N SER A 276 -10.29 12.46 -31.05
CA SER A 276 -10.02 11.04 -31.20
C SER A 276 -10.68 10.21 -30.10
N LYS A 277 -10.59 10.66 -28.85
CA LYS A 277 -11.18 10.00 -27.67
C LYS A 277 -11.85 11.00 -26.74
N LEU A 278 -13.00 10.61 -26.19
CA LEU A 278 -13.73 11.35 -25.17
C LEU A 278 -13.73 10.55 -23.88
N TYR A 279 -13.41 11.21 -22.78
CA TYR A 279 -13.44 10.66 -21.43
C TYR A 279 -14.56 11.35 -20.67
N PHE A 280 -15.48 10.57 -20.09
CA PHE A 280 -16.50 11.07 -19.18
C PHE A 280 -16.27 10.45 -17.80
N GLU A 281 -15.72 11.24 -16.90
CA GLU A 281 -15.24 10.84 -15.58
C GLU A 281 -16.11 11.46 -14.50
N TRP A 282 -16.76 10.63 -13.69
CA TRP A 282 -17.72 11.09 -12.68
C TRP A 282 -17.08 11.99 -11.60
N ARG A 283 -15.78 11.82 -11.33
CA ARG A 283 -15.03 12.68 -10.39
C ARG A 283 -14.27 13.82 -11.05
N TYR A 284 -13.85 13.65 -12.30
CA TYR A 284 -12.89 14.54 -12.95
C TYR A 284 -13.50 15.35 -14.10
N GLY A 285 -14.81 15.24 -14.32
CA GLY A 285 -15.50 15.91 -15.41
C GLY A 285 -15.28 15.18 -16.74
N CYS A 286 -14.84 15.87 -17.78
CA CYS A 286 -14.57 15.26 -19.06
C CYS A 286 -13.26 15.75 -19.67
N LEU A 287 -12.69 14.91 -20.54
CA LEU A 287 -11.52 15.24 -21.34
C LEU A 287 -11.75 14.84 -22.79
N PHE A 288 -11.60 15.76 -23.72
CA PHE A 288 -11.69 15.48 -25.15
C PHE A 288 -10.30 15.61 -25.76
N LYS A 289 -9.77 14.48 -26.24
CA LYS A 289 -8.42 14.39 -26.78
C LYS A 289 -8.38 14.56 -28.28
N TYR A 290 -7.36 15.25 -28.78
CA TYR A 290 -7.06 15.30 -30.22
C TYR A 290 -6.17 14.12 -30.64
N ASN A 291 -5.18 13.77 -29.82
CA ASN A 291 -4.33 12.60 -30.03
C ASN A 291 -4.78 11.39 -29.17
N PRO A 292 -4.94 10.18 -29.74
CA PRO A 292 -5.44 9.03 -29.00
C PRO A 292 -4.48 8.54 -27.90
N ASP A 293 -3.19 8.80 -28.02
CA ASP A 293 -2.14 8.17 -27.23
C ASP A 293 -1.36 9.17 -26.35
N LYS A 294 -1.16 10.40 -26.84
CA LYS A 294 -0.42 11.45 -26.11
C LYS A 294 -1.36 12.51 -25.56
N PHE A 295 -1.09 13.01 -24.36
CA PHE A 295 -1.76 14.20 -23.83
C PHE A 295 -1.15 15.44 -24.48
N GLN A 296 -1.99 16.36 -24.92
CA GLN A 296 -1.58 17.60 -25.56
C GLN A 296 -2.15 18.79 -24.80
N LYS A 297 -1.42 19.91 -24.80
CA LYS A 297 -1.87 21.15 -24.13
C LYS A 297 -3.24 21.63 -24.63
N GLN A 298 -3.56 21.36 -25.89
CA GLN A 298 -4.83 21.72 -26.52
C GLN A 298 -6.00 20.77 -26.22
N ASP A 299 -5.76 19.65 -25.52
CA ASP A 299 -6.84 18.75 -25.13
C ASP A 299 -7.84 19.49 -24.24
N LEU A 300 -9.14 19.27 -24.48
CA LEU A 300 -10.19 20.06 -23.83
C LEU A 300 -10.61 19.39 -22.52
N HIS A 301 -10.20 19.99 -21.42
CA HIS A 301 -10.67 19.62 -20.08
C HIS A 301 -11.92 20.42 -19.74
N GLY A 302 -12.94 19.77 -19.20
CA GLY A 302 -14.21 20.42 -18.89
C GLY A 302 -15.01 19.73 -17.81
N GLN A 303 -16.11 20.37 -17.42
CA GLN A 303 -17.14 19.77 -16.57
C GLN A 303 -18.39 19.56 -17.40
N TYR A 304 -19.10 18.45 -17.16
CA TYR A 304 -20.35 18.16 -17.87
C TYR A 304 -21.49 17.96 -16.89
N LYS A 305 -22.70 18.28 -17.33
CA LYS A 305 -23.95 18.00 -16.63
C LYS A 305 -24.89 17.26 -17.57
N LEU A 306 -25.55 16.24 -17.05
CA LEU A 306 -26.53 15.44 -17.78
C LEU A 306 -27.94 15.74 -17.31
N ASP A 307 -28.83 15.93 -18.27
CA ASP A 307 -30.27 15.85 -18.09
C ASP A 307 -30.73 14.51 -18.66
N GLU A 308 -30.86 13.50 -17.79
CA GLU A 308 -31.18 12.14 -18.23
C GLU A 308 -32.60 11.98 -18.77
N LYS A 309 -33.53 12.87 -18.38
CA LYS A 309 -34.91 12.86 -18.86
C LYS A 309 -34.99 13.46 -20.26
N ALA A 310 -34.37 14.63 -20.45
CA ALA A 310 -34.32 15.28 -21.75
C ALA A 310 -33.29 14.65 -22.70
N LYS A 311 -32.42 13.76 -22.19
CA LYS A 311 -31.27 13.19 -22.91
C LYS A 311 -30.35 14.27 -23.49
N ILE A 312 -30.06 15.29 -22.68
CA ILE A 312 -29.19 16.41 -23.05
C ILE A 312 -27.94 16.39 -22.19
N ILE A 313 -26.78 16.57 -22.83
CA ILE A 313 -25.52 16.88 -22.18
C ILE A 313 -25.20 18.37 -22.37
N ARG A 314 -24.64 18.98 -21.33
CA ARG A 314 -23.99 20.29 -21.39
C ARG A 314 -22.57 20.13 -20.87
N VAL A 315 -21.59 20.45 -21.70
CA VAL A 315 -20.17 20.47 -21.32
C VAL A 315 -19.70 21.90 -21.34
N ASN A 316 -18.96 22.30 -20.30
CA ASN A 316 -18.31 23.59 -20.19
C ASN A 316 -16.79 23.37 -20.16
N PHE A 317 -16.08 23.94 -21.13
CA PHE A 317 -14.63 23.95 -21.19
C PHE A 317 -14.14 25.33 -20.70
N PRO A 318 -13.59 25.47 -19.48
CA PRO A 318 -13.14 26.76 -18.98
C PRO A 318 -12.00 27.34 -19.83
N LYS A 319 -12.00 28.66 -20.03
CA LYS A 319 -10.86 29.39 -20.60
C LYS A 319 -9.79 29.64 -19.54
N GLU A 320 -8.53 29.77 -19.96
CA GLU A 320 -7.39 30.11 -19.07
C GLU A 320 -7.60 31.44 -18.30
N THR A 321 -8.43 32.36 -18.83
CA THR A 321 -8.73 33.67 -18.26
C THR A 321 -9.86 33.68 -17.21
N GLY A 322 -10.50 32.53 -16.92
CA GLY A 322 -11.62 32.44 -15.98
C GLY A 322 -12.98 32.92 -16.52
N GLU A 323 -13.04 33.35 -17.78
CA GLU A 323 -14.29 33.64 -18.50
C GLU A 323 -15.10 32.37 -18.78
N PRO A 324 -16.43 32.48 -19.02
CA PRO A 324 -17.21 31.37 -19.55
C PRO A 324 -16.57 30.91 -20.86
N GLY A 325 -16.05 29.69 -20.86
CA GLY A 325 -15.36 29.16 -22.03
C GLY A 325 -16.32 28.52 -23.02
N ASP A 326 -15.75 27.75 -23.95
CA ASP A 326 -16.55 27.12 -25.00
C ASP A 326 -17.47 26.06 -24.38
N SER A 327 -18.74 26.08 -24.77
CA SER A 327 -19.71 25.09 -24.30
C SER A 327 -20.15 24.17 -25.44
N LEU A 328 -20.22 22.87 -25.16
CA LEU A 328 -20.93 21.90 -25.99
C LEU A 328 -22.32 21.68 -25.39
N ARG A 329 -23.36 21.78 -26.22
CA ARG A 329 -24.70 21.33 -25.86
C ARG A 329 -25.16 20.33 -26.90
N ALA A 330 -25.43 19.10 -26.49
CA ALA A 330 -25.85 18.03 -27.39
C ALA A 330 -26.97 17.18 -26.79
N SER A 331 -27.89 16.73 -27.63
CA SER A 331 -28.74 15.57 -27.33
C SER A 331 -27.95 14.30 -27.55
N TYR A 332 -28.18 13.28 -26.73
CA TYR A 332 -27.47 12.00 -26.83
C TYR A 332 -28.44 10.81 -26.83
N THR A 333 -28.14 9.79 -27.63
CA THR A 333 -28.96 8.58 -27.72
C THR A 333 -28.05 7.37 -27.73
N PHE A 334 -28.24 6.46 -26.77
CA PHE A 334 -27.60 5.15 -26.81
C PHE A 334 -28.27 4.31 -27.89
N LEU A 335 -27.50 3.92 -28.91
CA LEU A 335 -27.97 3.01 -29.96
C LEU A 335 -27.95 1.55 -29.48
N ASN A 336 -27.00 1.24 -28.60
CA ASN A 336 -26.89 0.00 -27.83
C ASN A 336 -25.99 0.27 -26.60
N ASP A 337 -25.60 -0.77 -25.85
CA ASP A 337 -24.79 -0.62 -24.64
C ASP A 337 -23.36 -0.10 -24.87
N SER A 338 -22.83 -0.22 -26.09
CA SER A 338 -21.47 0.19 -26.46
C SER A 338 -21.42 1.33 -27.47
N THR A 339 -22.55 1.82 -27.96
CA THR A 339 -22.62 2.80 -29.06
C THR A 339 -23.51 3.97 -28.70
N LEU A 340 -22.98 5.18 -28.84
CA LEU A 340 -23.63 6.42 -28.48
C LEU A 340 -23.62 7.37 -29.68
N SER A 341 -24.78 7.93 -30.00
CA SER A 341 -24.91 9.04 -30.95
C SER A 341 -25.11 10.33 -30.18
N MET A 342 -24.39 11.39 -30.56
CA MET A 342 -24.56 12.73 -29.99
C MET A 342 -24.75 13.74 -31.12
N GLN A 343 -25.74 14.61 -30.98
CA GLN A 343 -26.01 15.67 -31.94
C GLN A 343 -26.25 16.99 -31.21
N GLY A 344 -25.59 18.05 -31.65
CA GLY A 344 -25.63 19.30 -30.91
C GLY A 344 -24.86 20.43 -31.56
N ARG A 345 -24.42 21.36 -30.72
CA ARG A 345 -23.57 22.48 -31.10
C ARG A 345 -22.38 22.60 -30.17
N TYR A 346 -21.21 22.73 -30.76
CA TYR A 346 -19.98 23.11 -30.08
C TYR A 346 -19.60 24.49 -30.57
N LYS A 347 -19.52 25.48 -29.66
CA LYS A 347 -19.46 26.90 -30.04
C LYS A 347 -20.64 27.27 -30.96
N GLN A 348 -20.37 27.77 -32.16
CA GLN A 348 -21.38 28.12 -33.16
C GLN A 348 -21.61 27.01 -34.20
N ASP A 349 -20.79 25.95 -34.18
CA ASP A 349 -20.81 24.91 -35.20
C ASP A 349 -21.81 23.79 -34.86
N SER A 350 -22.52 23.28 -35.87
CA SER A 350 -23.28 22.04 -35.71
C SER A 350 -22.32 20.86 -35.58
N LEU A 351 -22.63 19.93 -34.68
CA LEU A 351 -21.78 18.78 -34.39
C LEU A 351 -22.64 17.51 -34.31
N THR A 352 -22.23 16.48 -35.03
CA THR A 352 -22.76 15.12 -34.89
C THR A 352 -21.60 14.17 -34.64
N LEU A 353 -21.71 13.33 -33.61
CA LEU A 353 -20.72 12.34 -33.21
C LEU A 353 -21.37 10.97 -33.14
N LYS A 354 -20.68 9.95 -33.62
CA LYS A 354 -20.93 8.56 -33.27
C LYS A 354 -19.75 8.02 -32.50
N LEU A 355 -20.02 7.42 -31.35
CA LEU A 355 -19.03 7.03 -30.36
C LEU A 355 -19.18 5.54 -30.03
N ARG A 356 -18.05 4.88 -29.78
CA ARG A 356 -17.97 3.49 -29.32
C ARG A 356 -17.25 3.40 -27.97
N LYS A 357 -17.84 2.71 -27.00
CA LYS A 357 -17.28 2.54 -25.66
C LYS A 357 -16.06 1.60 -25.69
N LEU A 358 -15.01 1.96 -24.96
CA LEU A 358 -13.80 1.15 -24.76
C LEU A 358 -13.70 0.59 -23.35
N ILE A 359 -14.10 1.39 -22.34
CA ILE A 359 -14.08 1.06 -20.90
C ILE A 359 -15.39 1.54 -20.29
#